data_AF-A0A6L7WTD6-F1
#
_entry.id   AF-A0A6L7WTD6-F1
#
_cell.length_a   1.000
_cell.length_b   1.000
_cell.length_c   1.000
_cell.angle_alpha   90.00
_cell.angle_beta   90.00
_cell.angle_gamma   90.00
#
_symmetry.space_group_name_H-M   'P 1'
#
loop_
_entity.id
_entity.type
_entity.pdbx_description
1 polymer ?
#
loop_
_entity_poly.entity_id
_entity_poly.type
_entity_poly.pdbx_seq_one_letter_code
_entity_poly.pdbx_strand_id
1 'polypeptide(L)'
;MDNQLSALQMNTGERAWSLPVGETPEVIRNNPRLAGLDVPNSGGAGFSIQMVTGDLLVQTRALSEGTRQIVPDAPLLLHGRDKRTGEILGSVELPAPGQYGMMTYLHEGKQYIVVQIGSIQTGFPGSLVAYALP
;
A
#
# COMPACT_ATOMS: atom_id res chain seq x y z
N MET A 1 -15.94 0.76 4.22
CA MET A 1 -14.52 0.74 3.83
C MET A 1 -14.06 -0.69 4.01
N ASP A 2 -13.66 -1.32 2.92
CA ASP A 2 -13.31 -2.74 2.92
C ASP A 2 -11.84 -2.95 3.28
N ASN A 3 -11.02 -1.91 3.11
CA ASN A 3 -9.62 -1.93 3.46
C ASN A 3 -9.16 -0.56 3.94
N GLN A 4 -8.65 -0.52 5.17
CA GLN A 4 -8.22 0.71 5.82
C GLN A 4 -6.97 0.45 6.65
N LEU A 5 -6.18 1.52 6.77
CA LEU A 5 -5.05 1.59 7.66
C LEU A 5 -5.37 2.57 8.76
N SER A 6 -5.13 2.18 10.01
CA SER A 6 -5.41 2.99 11.18
C SER A 6 -4.18 3.10 12.06
N ALA A 7 -3.94 4.29 12.62
CA ALA A 7 -3.01 4.46 13.72
C ALA A 7 -3.77 4.56 15.05
N LEU A 8 -3.28 3.83 16.04
CA LEU A 8 -3.81 3.86 17.41
C LEU A 8 -2.73 4.35 18.36
N GLN A 9 -3.11 5.26 19.25
CA GLN A 9 -2.27 5.69 20.35
C GLN A 9 -2.31 4.63 21.45
N MET A 10 -1.21 3.91 21.61
CA MET A 10 -1.17 2.72 22.47
C MET A 10 -1.35 3.01 23.97
N ASN A 11 -1.10 4.25 24.42
CA ASN A 11 -1.31 4.63 25.82
C ASN A 11 -2.79 4.89 26.15
N THR A 12 -3.57 5.41 25.20
CA THR A 12 -4.97 5.82 25.42
C THR A 12 -5.97 4.86 24.76
N GLY A 13 -5.52 4.08 23.78
CA GLY A 13 -6.39 3.28 22.91
C GLY A 13 -7.11 4.11 21.84
N GLU A 14 -6.89 5.42 21.79
CA GLU A 14 -7.56 6.30 20.83
C GLU A 14 -7.04 6.11 19.41
N ARG A 15 -7.94 6.13 18.43
CA ARG A 15 -7.58 6.10 17.02
C ARG A 15 -7.20 7.50 16.55
N ALA A 16 -5.93 7.69 16.23
CA ALA A 16 -5.40 8.97 15.74
C ALA A 16 -5.93 9.28 14.33
N TRP A 17 -5.94 8.27 13.44
CA TRP A 17 -6.48 8.39 12.09
C TRP A 17 -6.88 7.02 11.53
N SER A 18 -7.71 7.05 10.48
CA SER A 18 -8.09 5.88 9.69
C SER A 18 -8.28 6.31 8.24
N LEU A 19 -7.52 5.75 7.32
CA LEU A 19 -7.54 6.11 5.90
C LEU A 19 -7.70 4.86 5.02
N PRO A 20 -8.39 4.97 3.88
CA PRO A 20 -8.51 3.86 2.94
C PRO A 20 -7.14 3.49 2.35
N VAL A 21 -6.97 2.21 2.03
CA VAL A 21 -5.79 1.70 1.32
C VAL A 21 -6.22 1.17 -0.04
N GLY A 22 -5.63 1.72 -1.11
CA GLY A 22 -6.06 1.44 -2.48
C GLY A 22 -7.25 2.30 -2.90
N GLU A 23 -7.85 1.95 -4.02
CA GLU A 23 -8.95 2.69 -4.64
C GLU A 23 -10.26 1.90 -4.56
N THR A 24 -11.38 2.61 -4.53
CA THR A 24 -12.71 2.01 -4.68
C THR A 24 -12.77 1.17 -5.96
N PRO A 25 -13.15 -0.12 -5.87
CA PRO A 25 -13.33 -1.00 -7.02
C PRO A 25 -14.19 -0.38 -8.12
N GLU A 26 -13.85 -0.64 -9.38
CA GLU A 26 -14.54 -0.05 -10.52
C GLU A 26 -16.03 -0.45 -10.57
N VAL A 27 -16.36 -1.68 -10.18
CA VAL A 27 -17.75 -2.17 -10.09
C VAL A 27 -18.62 -1.35 -9.12
N ILE A 28 -18.00 -0.78 -8.08
CA ILE A 28 -18.68 0.11 -7.13
C ILE A 28 -18.74 1.51 -7.74
N ARG A 29 -17.62 2.04 -8.23
CA ARG A 29 -17.51 3.38 -8.80
C ARG A 29 -18.47 3.61 -9.97
N ASN A 30 -18.65 2.60 -10.82
CA ASN A 30 -19.46 2.68 -12.04
C ASN A 30 -20.88 2.09 -11.86
N ASN A 31 -21.31 1.82 -10.63
CA ASN A 31 -22.62 1.24 -10.38
C ASN A 31 -23.74 2.24 -10.74
N PRO A 32 -24.67 1.92 -11.68
CA PRO A 32 -25.75 2.82 -12.07
C PRO A 32 -26.66 3.25 -10.90
N ARG A 33 -26.76 2.43 -9.85
CA ARG A 33 -27.55 2.75 -8.65
C ARG A 33 -26.89 3.81 -7.76
N LEU A 34 -25.62 4.11 -7.98
CA LEU A 34 -24.85 5.12 -7.26
C LEU A 34 -24.65 6.40 -8.10
N ALA A 35 -25.22 6.45 -9.30
CA ALA A 35 -25.11 7.60 -10.18
C ALA A 35 -25.63 8.89 -9.50
N GLY A 36 -24.81 9.93 -9.47
CA GLY A 36 -25.13 11.22 -8.85
C GLY A 36 -24.88 11.30 -7.34
N LEU A 37 -24.36 10.23 -6.72
CA LEU A 37 -23.91 10.26 -5.33
C LEU A 37 -22.40 10.52 -5.27
N ASP A 38 -21.97 11.31 -4.28
CA ASP A 38 -20.56 11.42 -3.92
C ASP A 38 -20.17 10.22 -3.05
N VAL A 39 -19.42 9.29 -3.62
CA VAL A 39 -18.99 8.05 -2.95
C VAL A 39 -17.53 8.22 -2.53
N PRO A 40 -17.24 8.31 -1.22
CA PRO A 40 -15.86 8.45 -0.74
C PRO A 40 -15.04 7.19 -1.06
N ASN A 41 -13.71 7.33 -1.12
CA ASN A 41 -12.83 6.20 -1.38
C ASN A 41 -13.01 5.10 -0.31
N SER A 42 -13.40 3.89 -0.73
CA SER A 42 -13.68 2.75 0.15
C SER A 42 -12.45 1.93 0.50
N GLY A 43 -11.31 2.21 -0.14
CA GLY A 43 -10.18 1.30 -0.22
C GLY A 43 -10.41 0.17 -1.22
N GLY A 44 -9.32 -0.46 -1.65
CA GLY A 44 -9.30 -1.61 -2.55
C GLY A 44 -9.32 -2.94 -1.79
N ALA A 45 -9.72 -4.03 -2.43
CA ALA A 45 -9.86 -5.33 -1.76
C ALA A 45 -8.52 -6.10 -1.56
N GLY A 46 -7.42 -5.61 -2.11
CA GLY A 46 -6.11 -6.25 -2.06
C GLY A 46 -5.34 -6.10 -0.74
N PHE A 47 -4.40 -7.00 -0.48
CA PHE A 47 -3.50 -6.85 0.66
C PHE A 47 -2.48 -5.72 0.45
N SER A 48 -2.06 -5.13 1.56
CA SER A 48 -1.04 -4.09 1.61
C SER A 48 -0.03 -4.43 2.69
N ILE A 49 1.21 -4.66 2.30
CA ILE A 49 2.33 -4.90 3.22
C ILE A 49 2.92 -3.58 3.68
N GLN A 50 3.34 -3.56 4.95
CA GLN A 50 3.61 -2.33 5.66
C GLN A 50 4.79 -2.49 6.61
N MET A 51 5.54 -1.41 6.80
CA MET A 51 6.64 -1.33 7.74
C MET A 51 6.82 0.12 8.20
N VAL A 52 7.20 0.33 9.45
CA VAL A 52 7.56 1.65 9.95
C VAL A 52 9.08 1.81 9.91
N THR A 53 9.57 2.96 9.46
CA THR A 53 10.99 3.33 9.50
C THR A 53 11.13 4.82 9.82
N GLY A 54 11.76 5.13 10.97
CA GLY A 54 11.83 6.50 11.48
C GLY A 54 10.43 7.12 11.65
N ASP A 55 10.18 8.23 10.95
CA ASP A 55 8.88 8.93 10.94
C ASP A 55 7.95 8.52 9.80
N LEU A 56 8.38 7.57 8.96
CA LEU A 56 7.60 7.08 7.84
C LEU A 56 6.92 5.76 8.14
N LEU A 57 5.69 5.64 7.63
CA LEU A 57 5.02 4.38 7.38
C LEU A 57 5.15 4.04 5.89
N VAL A 58 5.91 2.99 5.60
CA VAL A 58 6.11 2.49 4.25
C VAL A 58 5.04 1.45 3.97
N GLN A 59 4.36 1.56 2.82
CA GLN A 59 3.17 0.78 2.52
C GLN A 59 3.06 0.51 1.02
N THR A 60 2.91 -0.76 0.61
CA THR A 60 2.57 -1.05 -0.80
C THR A 60 1.11 -0.76 -1.07
N ARG A 61 0.80 -0.21 -2.23
CA ARG A 61 -0.58 -0.08 -2.71
C ARG A 61 -1.35 -1.42 -2.58
N ALA A 62 -2.62 -1.35 -2.18
CA ALA A 62 -3.56 -2.46 -2.38
C ALA A 62 -4.15 -2.43 -3.79
N LEU A 63 -4.23 -3.59 -4.45
CA LEU A 63 -5.00 -3.74 -5.68
C LEU A 63 -6.49 -3.50 -5.40
N SER A 64 -7.26 -3.02 -6.37
CA SER A 64 -8.69 -2.74 -6.11
C SER A 64 -9.50 -4.02 -5.97
N GLU A 65 -9.01 -5.15 -6.48
CA GLU A 65 -9.69 -6.44 -6.38
C GLU A 65 -8.86 -7.55 -5.73
N GLY A 66 -9.55 -8.32 -4.88
CA GLY A 66 -9.28 -9.68 -4.39
C GLY A 66 -8.12 -9.94 -3.44
N THR A 67 -8.20 -11.11 -2.79
CA THR A 67 -7.25 -11.65 -1.79
C THR A 67 -6.24 -12.64 -2.39
N ARG A 68 -6.23 -12.78 -3.72
CA ARG A 68 -5.34 -13.68 -4.50
C ARG A 68 -4.51 -12.84 -5.47
N GLN A 69 -3.42 -13.40 -6.01
CA GLN A 69 -2.68 -12.72 -7.06
C GLN A 69 -3.61 -12.47 -8.26
N ILE A 70 -3.91 -11.21 -8.51
CA ILE A 70 -4.76 -10.71 -9.59
C ILE A 70 -3.89 -9.87 -10.52
N VAL A 71 -4.32 -9.73 -11.77
CA VAL A 71 -3.68 -8.82 -12.73
C VAL A 71 -3.74 -7.40 -12.15
N PRO A 72 -2.61 -6.69 -12.02
CA PRO A 72 -2.62 -5.32 -11.53
C PRO A 72 -3.56 -4.45 -12.34
N ASP A 73 -4.45 -3.76 -11.64
CA ASP A 73 -5.47 -2.88 -12.20
C ASP A 73 -5.00 -1.43 -12.34
N ALA A 74 -3.80 -1.14 -11.84
CA ALA A 74 -3.16 0.17 -11.84
C ALA A 74 -1.68 0.07 -11.41
N PRO A 75 -0.91 1.17 -11.42
CA PRO A 75 0.51 1.14 -11.06
C PRO A 75 0.76 0.54 -9.66
N LEU A 76 1.78 -0.31 -9.59
CA LEU A 76 2.24 -0.94 -8.38
C LEU A 76 3.16 0.05 -7.67
N LEU A 77 2.74 0.54 -6.51
CA LEU A 77 3.43 1.63 -5.82
C LEU A 77 3.85 1.22 -4.41
N LEU A 78 5.02 1.71 -4.01
CA LEU A 78 5.49 1.76 -2.63
C LEU A 78 5.34 3.21 -2.15
N HIS A 79 4.45 3.42 -1.19
CA HIS A 79 4.17 4.72 -0.60
C HIS A 79 5.02 4.93 0.66
N GLY A 80 5.56 6.14 0.82
CA GLY A 80 6.03 6.65 2.10
C GLY A 80 4.97 7.59 2.67
N ARG A 81 4.42 7.24 3.83
CA ARG A 81 3.42 8.06 4.54
C ARG A 81 4.01 8.70 5.79
N ASP A 82 3.51 9.88 6.14
CA ASP A 82 3.68 10.39 7.49
C ASP A 82 2.96 9.47 8.48
N LYS A 83 3.67 8.91 9.48
CA LYS A 83 3.05 7.94 10.41
C LYS A 83 2.01 8.58 11.35
N ARG A 84 2.07 9.89 11.58
CA ARG A 84 1.17 10.62 12.48
C ARG A 84 -0.10 11.11 11.81
N THR A 85 -0.06 11.45 10.52
CA THR A 85 -1.24 11.92 9.77
C THR A 85 -1.81 10.87 8.82
N GLY A 86 -0.98 9.92 8.38
CA GLY A 86 -1.32 8.94 7.35
C GLY A 86 -1.23 9.49 5.91
N GLU A 87 -0.87 10.76 5.73
CA GLU A 87 -0.71 11.41 4.42
C GLU A 87 0.41 10.73 3.61
N ILE A 88 0.20 10.55 2.30
CA ILE A 88 1.24 10.05 1.39
C ILE A 88 2.18 11.21 1.06
N LEU A 89 3.43 11.11 1.50
CA LEU A 89 4.48 12.10 1.25
C LEU A 89 5.21 11.86 -0.08
N GLY A 90 5.23 10.61 -0.54
CA GLY A 90 5.89 10.22 -1.78
C GLY A 90 5.57 8.78 -2.18
N SER A 91 5.82 8.46 -3.46
CA SER A 91 5.60 7.12 -4.00
C SER A 91 6.69 6.76 -5.01
N VAL A 92 7.06 5.48 -5.07
CA VAL A 92 7.93 4.91 -6.10
C VAL A 92 7.28 3.68 -6.71
N GLU A 93 7.59 3.39 -7.97
CA GLU A 93 7.05 2.22 -8.67
C GLU A 93 7.75 0.93 -8.24
N LEU A 94 6.97 -0.14 -8.13
CA LEU A 94 7.41 -1.52 -7.94
C LEU A 94 7.35 -2.29 -9.27
N PRO A 95 8.38 -3.08 -9.63
CA PRO A 95 8.37 -3.89 -10.84
C PRO A 95 7.29 -4.99 -10.85
N ALA A 96 6.90 -5.46 -9.67
CA ALA A 96 5.88 -6.49 -9.48
C ALA A 96 5.21 -6.35 -8.10
N PRO A 97 4.03 -6.96 -7.88
CA PRO A 97 3.29 -6.83 -6.63
C PRO A 97 4.13 -7.25 -5.43
N GLY A 98 4.08 -6.44 -4.37
CA GLY A 98 4.74 -6.76 -3.09
C GLY A 98 4.15 -8.02 -2.46
N GLN A 99 5.03 -8.87 -1.94
CA GLN A 99 4.71 -10.08 -1.16
C GLN A 99 5.07 -9.84 0.32
N TYR A 100 4.82 -10.81 1.20
CA TYR A 100 4.88 -10.61 2.66
C TYR A 100 6.17 -9.98 3.22
N GLY A 101 7.34 -10.20 2.61
CA GLY A 101 8.60 -9.67 3.14
C GLY A 101 8.89 -8.23 2.73
N MET A 102 8.90 -7.33 3.72
CA MET A 102 9.50 -6.00 3.61
C MET A 102 10.47 -5.79 4.78
N MET A 103 11.66 -5.25 4.50
CA MET A 103 12.66 -4.96 5.53
C MET A 103 13.46 -3.71 5.19
N THR A 104 14.18 -3.18 6.18
CA THR A 104 15.15 -2.10 5.98
C THR A 104 16.46 -2.41 6.70
N TYR A 105 17.57 -1.92 6.16
CA TYR A 105 18.90 -1.99 6.79
C TYR A 105 19.77 -0.80 6.36
N LEU A 106 20.83 -0.55 7.12
CA LEU A 106 21.85 0.45 6.80
C LEU A 106 23.12 -0.27 6.33
N HIS A 107 23.69 0.17 5.23
CA HIS A 107 24.98 -0.31 4.74
C HIS A 107 25.77 0.86 4.17
N GLU A 108 27.01 1.03 4.64
CA GLU A 108 27.92 2.11 4.21
C GLU A 108 27.28 3.52 4.25
N GLY A 109 26.52 3.80 5.32
CA GLY A 109 25.85 5.09 5.50
C GLY A 109 24.58 5.29 4.67
N LYS A 110 24.18 4.30 3.87
CA LYS A 110 22.99 4.34 3.02
C LYS A 110 21.91 3.39 3.55
N GLN A 111 20.69 3.91 3.72
CA GLN A 111 19.56 3.10 4.13
C GLN A 111 18.88 2.49 2.91
N TYR A 112 18.57 1.19 3.02
CA TYR A 112 17.89 0.43 1.99
C TYR A 112 16.53 -0.02 2.49
N ILE A 113 15.53 0.01 1.61
CA ILE A 113 14.24 -0.66 1.80
C ILE A 113 14.18 -1.80 0.79
N VAL A 114 14.01 -3.02 1.28
CA VAL A 114 13.91 -4.22 0.44
C VAL A 114 12.50 -4.75 0.49
N VAL A 115 11.95 -5.04 -0.70
CA VAL A 115 10.60 -5.57 -0.87
C VAL A 115 10.70 -6.89 -1.63
N GLN A 116 10.07 -7.94 -1.10
CA GLN A 116 9.79 -9.15 -1.85
C GLN A 116 8.73 -8.84 -2.90
N ILE A 117 9.01 -9.15 -4.16
CA ILE A 117 8.10 -8.89 -5.27
C ILE A 117 7.93 -10.15 -6.12
N GLY A 118 6.80 -10.26 -6.81
CA GLY A 118 6.53 -11.34 -7.75
C GLY A 118 5.06 -11.47 -8.05
N SER A 119 4.73 -12.11 -9.17
CA SER A 119 3.34 -12.43 -9.50
C SER A 119 3.27 -13.48 -10.60
N ILE A 120 2.50 -14.55 -10.36
CA ILE A 120 2.17 -15.55 -11.36
C ILE A 120 1.32 -14.94 -12.48
N GLN A 121 0.53 -13.89 -12.19
CA GLN A 121 -0.36 -13.25 -13.16
C GLN A 121 0.38 -12.36 -14.15
N THR A 122 1.50 -11.76 -13.74
CA THR A 122 2.36 -10.97 -14.64
C THR A 122 3.55 -11.77 -15.16
N GLY A 123 3.66 -13.05 -14.79
CA GLY A 123 4.82 -13.89 -15.09
C GLY A 123 6.13 -13.42 -14.43
N PHE A 124 6.06 -12.55 -13.42
CA PHE A 124 7.25 -12.00 -12.78
C PHE A 124 7.75 -12.96 -11.69
N PRO A 125 8.97 -13.50 -11.79
CA PRO A 125 9.49 -14.47 -10.84
C PRO A 125 9.69 -13.83 -9.45
N GLY A 126 9.52 -14.63 -8.40
CA GLY A 126 9.80 -14.20 -7.03
C GLY A 126 11.21 -13.62 -6.90
N SER A 127 11.31 -12.37 -6.48
CA SER A 127 12.54 -11.58 -6.47
C SER A 127 12.58 -10.61 -5.28
N LEU A 128 13.74 -10.02 -5.03
CA LEU A 128 13.91 -8.89 -4.11
C LEU A 128 14.24 -7.64 -4.91
N VAL A 129 13.59 -6.52 -4.60
CA VAL A 129 13.96 -5.20 -5.10
C VAL A 129 14.37 -4.32 -3.93
N ALA A 130 15.44 -3.54 -4.11
CA ALA A 130 15.98 -2.64 -3.09
C ALA A 130 15.91 -1.18 -3.57
N TYR A 131 15.38 -0.30 -2.73
CA TYR A 131 15.33 1.15 -2.95
C TYR A 131 16.23 1.86 -1.94
N ALA A 132 16.88 2.93 -2.40
CA ALA A 132 17.60 3.86 -1.55
C ALA A 132 17.60 5.25 -2.21
N LEU A 133 17.70 6.30 -1.40
CA LEU A 133 17.90 7.66 -1.90
C LEU A 133 19.29 7.79 -2.56
N PRO A 134 19.51 8.75 -3.47
CA PRO A 134 20.83 8.99 -4.07
C PRO A 134 21.96 9.07 -3.04
#